data_AF-A0A7X9IZX1-F1
#
_entry.id   AF-A0A7X9IZX1-F1
#
_cell.length_a   1.000
_cell.length_b   1.000
_cell.length_c   1.000
_cell.angle_alpha   90.00
_cell.angle_beta   90.00
_cell.angle_gamma   90.00
#
_symmetry.space_group_name_H-M   'P 1'
#
loop_
_entity.id
_entity.type
_entity.pdbx_description
1 polymer ?
#
loop_
_entity_poly.entity_id
_entity_poly.type
_entity_poly.pdbx_seq_one_letter_code
_entity_poly.pdbx_strand_id
1 'polypeptide(L)'
;MKARNGWWAAVLAAVFSVAAGCEDPEDDRFPRDAGWDRGSDGGSEAWDVPGILTAMRGVVWSPGHAVPISGALVYFALSDPPPIPDHAYPENCVDPPSPYFTFSEPDGSFTVNAAPGEYQLVVQKGQFRRVRPITVPATGPVDIPEESTTLPARNGDGDTIPNIALSFALDAGDHIEDVLAKLTMGDIDSGNRLVRGTEPFDLYNIPPYPSSETLLRDLSRMMTYHIIFFPCTIDGGEQISDPTAPLLDPAVRDNVRAYIEAGGRIYATDMMYDVFEQPLPEYVDICGDDAELDAGDYEAWAHSETASGWTSRGRSVDADLSAWLDAIGVGHENLDFLENFVWVEDYLVRLDPRPGESAGPKVWVEGDFVLERGRIVPLTMTWQHGGGKVLFSTYHTVGDGWSPGHDGILPQEYVLIYLIMEIGVCTAPLI
;
A
#
# COMPACT_ATOMS: atom_id res chain seq x y z
N MET A 1 14.07 26.50 80.14
CA MET A 1 13.08 25.40 80.12
C MET A 1 12.90 24.94 78.68
N LYS A 2 13.11 23.64 78.41
CA LYS A 2 12.88 22.89 77.14
C LYS A 2 13.70 23.40 75.93
N ALA A 3 14.83 22.80 75.53
CA ALA A 3 15.18 21.42 75.17
C ALA A 3 14.48 20.89 73.90
N ARG A 4 15.34 20.39 72.99
CA ARG A 4 15.14 19.53 71.79
C ARG A 4 14.89 20.28 70.47
N ASN A 5 15.50 19.94 69.34
CA ASN A 5 16.53 18.95 68.95
C ASN A 5 16.85 19.24 67.47
N GLY A 6 18.11 19.12 67.04
CA GLY A 6 18.40 18.50 65.75
C GLY A 6 19.53 19.16 64.96
N TRP A 7 20.57 18.39 64.71
CA TRP A 7 21.84 18.76 64.12
C TRP A 7 21.74 19.18 62.65
N TRP A 8 22.50 20.22 62.27
CA TRP A 8 22.86 20.50 60.88
C TRP A 8 24.23 19.87 60.62
N ALA A 9 24.26 18.87 59.73
CA ALA A 9 25.48 18.37 59.12
C ALA A 9 25.52 18.86 57.67
N ALA A 10 26.55 19.64 57.35
CA ALA A 10 26.87 20.07 56.01
C ALA A 10 27.43 18.88 55.20
N VAL A 11 26.91 18.69 53.98
CA VAL A 11 27.53 17.84 52.97
C VAL A 11 27.62 18.65 51.68
N LEU A 12 28.85 18.95 51.25
CA LEU A 12 29.17 19.40 49.91
C LEU A 12 28.80 18.30 48.91
N ALA A 13 27.96 18.61 47.93
CA ALA A 13 27.83 17.82 46.71
C ALA A 13 28.63 18.50 45.60
N ALA A 14 29.73 17.87 45.21
CA ALA A 14 30.47 18.20 44.00
C ALA A 14 29.66 17.72 42.79
N VAL A 15 29.42 18.61 41.84
CA VAL A 15 28.84 18.28 40.53
C VAL A 15 29.95 17.67 39.69
N PHE A 16 29.88 16.35 39.45
CA PHE A 16 30.64 15.69 38.39
C PHE A 16 29.76 15.63 37.14
N SER A 17 30.11 16.43 36.13
CA SER A 17 29.64 16.25 34.76
C SER A 17 30.30 15.01 34.18
N VAL A 18 29.52 13.94 33.98
CA VAL A 18 29.92 12.83 33.13
C VAL A 18 29.30 13.09 31.76
N ALA A 19 30.13 13.55 30.82
CA ALA A 19 29.85 13.41 29.40
C ALA A 19 29.99 11.93 29.06
N ALA A 20 28.87 11.22 28.98
CA ALA A 20 28.81 9.92 28.34
C ALA A 20 28.43 10.18 26.88
N GLY A 21 29.43 10.10 25.99
CA GLY A 21 29.17 9.96 24.57
C GLY A 21 28.47 8.62 24.35
N CYS A 22 27.38 8.64 23.60
CA CYS A 22 26.83 7.41 23.04
C CYS A 22 27.70 7.02 21.86
N GLU A 23 28.51 5.99 22.05
CA GLU A 23 29.05 5.18 20.97
C GLU A 23 27.88 4.58 20.17
N ASP A 24 27.99 4.66 18.84
CA ASP A 24 27.14 3.98 17.87
C ASP A 24 27.07 2.48 18.16
N PRO A 25 25.89 1.91 18.43
CA PRO A 25 25.63 0.52 18.15
C PRO A 25 25.18 0.41 16.68
N GLU A 26 25.91 -0.41 15.93
CA GLU A 26 25.67 -0.73 14.53
C GLU A 26 24.18 -0.91 14.20
N ASP A 27 23.82 -0.30 13.07
CA ASP A 27 22.49 -0.13 12.50
C ASP A 27 21.99 -1.43 11.85
N ASP A 28 21.38 -2.31 12.65
CA ASP A 28 20.71 -3.54 12.20
C ASP A 28 19.22 -3.58 12.65
N ARG A 29 18.58 -2.41 12.87
CA ARG A 29 17.29 -2.29 13.58
C ARG A 29 16.03 -2.26 12.72
N PHE A 30 16.04 -2.93 11.56
CA PHE A 30 14.79 -3.27 10.87
C PHE A 30 14.69 -4.79 10.75
N PRO A 31 13.64 -5.42 11.31
CA PRO A 31 13.39 -6.83 11.08
C PRO A 31 13.27 -7.04 9.57
N ARG A 32 14.22 -7.77 8.99
CA ARG A 32 14.04 -8.34 7.65
C ARG A 32 12.83 -9.27 7.77
N ASP A 33 11.86 -9.02 6.91
CA ASP A 33 10.59 -9.72 6.88
C ASP A 33 10.75 -11.24 7.08
N ALA A 34 9.89 -11.82 7.92
CA ALA A 34 9.49 -13.22 7.85
C ALA A 34 8.47 -13.44 6.70
N GLY A 35 8.57 -12.63 5.64
CA GLY A 35 8.07 -12.99 4.34
C GLY A 35 8.82 -14.24 3.90
N TRP A 36 8.19 -15.06 3.05
CA TRP A 36 8.90 -16.17 2.41
C TRP A 36 10.30 -15.72 2.04
N ASP A 37 11.31 -16.48 2.42
CA ASP A 37 12.64 -16.33 1.86
C ASP A 37 12.45 -16.49 0.35
N ARG A 38 12.27 -15.38 -0.37
CA ARG A 38 12.04 -15.30 -1.82
C ARG A 38 13.35 -15.58 -2.56
N GLY A 39 14.13 -16.51 -2.01
CA GLY A 39 15.25 -17.12 -2.71
C GLY A 39 14.73 -17.56 -4.08
N SER A 40 15.49 -17.17 -5.10
CA SER A 40 15.37 -17.45 -6.54
C SER A 40 15.17 -18.94 -6.91
N ASP A 41 14.91 -19.79 -5.94
CA ASP A 41 14.84 -21.23 -6.03
C ASP A 41 13.37 -21.64 -5.83
N GLY A 42 12.48 -21.17 -6.71
CA GLY A 42 11.09 -21.66 -6.85
C GLY A 42 10.99 -23.14 -7.30
N GLY A 43 11.94 -23.97 -6.88
CA GLY A 43 12.00 -25.40 -7.08
C GLY A 43 11.65 -26.13 -5.80
N SER A 44 10.42 -26.64 -5.76
CA SER A 44 9.83 -27.48 -4.73
C SER A 44 10.76 -28.50 -4.04
N GLU A 45 11.01 -28.34 -2.74
CA GLU A 45 11.42 -29.48 -1.89
C GLU A 45 10.26 -30.50 -1.68
N ALA A 46 9.01 -30.10 -1.98
CA ALA A 46 7.82 -30.92 -1.75
C ALA A 46 7.36 -31.77 -2.95
N TRP A 47 7.87 -31.52 -4.16
CA TRP A 47 7.36 -32.16 -5.37
C TRP A 47 8.49 -32.75 -6.20
N ASP A 48 8.66 -34.08 -6.11
CA ASP A 48 9.53 -34.82 -7.00
C ASP A 48 8.77 -35.01 -8.33
N VAL A 49 9.06 -34.17 -9.33
CA VAL A 49 8.37 -34.20 -10.64
C VAL A 49 9.23 -34.92 -11.68
N PRO A 50 9.01 -36.22 -11.93
CA PRO A 50 9.77 -36.95 -12.94
C PRO A 50 9.33 -36.57 -14.35
N GLY A 51 10.26 -36.20 -15.23
CA GLY A 51 9.97 -36.02 -16.66
C GLY A 51 10.88 -35.02 -17.38
N ILE A 52 10.68 -34.90 -18.69
CA ILE A 52 11.20 -33.77 -19.48
C ILE A 52 10.38 -32.55 -19.09
N LEU A 53 11.03 -31.46 -18.68
CA LEU A 53 10.40 -30.18 -18.43
C LEU A 53 10.67 -29.21 -19.58
N THR A 54 9.68 -28.38 -19.87
CA THR A 54 9.72 -27.31 -20.87
C THR A 54 9.75 -25.98 -20.13
N ALA A 55 10.71 -25.12 -20.48
CA ALA A 55 10.84 -23.79 -19.89
C ALA A 55 9.83 -22.85 -20.55
N MET A 56 8.83 -22.42 -19.79
CA MET A 56 7.80 -21.48 -20.22
C MET A 56 8.16 -20.09 -19.69
N ARG A 57 8.34 -19.11 -20.57
CA ARG A 57 8.86 -17.77 -20.24
C ARG A 57 7.85 -16.70 -20.57
N GLY A 58 7.88 -15.58 -19.85
CA GLY A 58 7.04 -14.44 -20.17
C GLY A 58 7.38 -13.24 -19.32
N VAL A 59 6.56 -12.20 -19.45
CA VAL A 59 6.59 -11.01 -18.61
C VAL A 59 5.17 -10.77 -18.09
N VAL A 60 5.03 -10.54 -16.80
CA VAL A 60 3.77 -10.10 -16.22
C VAL A 60 3.71 -8.59 -16.32
N TRP A 61 2.67 -8.09 -16.99
CA TRP A 61 2.41 -6.67 -17.16
C TRP A 61 1.21 -6.23 -16.35
N SER A 62 1.20 -4.96 -15.95
CA SER A 62 0.03 -4.30 -15.39
C SER A 62 -1.10 -4.28 -16.42
N PRO A 63 -2.34 -4.01 -16.00
CA PRO A 63 -3.41 -3.66 -16.92
C PRO A 63 -2.94 -2.61 -17.94
N GLY A 64 -3.23 -2.86 -19.23
CA GLY A 64 -2.84 -1.98 -20.33
C GLY A 64 -1.37 -2.02 -20.77
N HIS A 65 -0.54 -2.90 -20.21
CA HIS A 65 0.92 -2.94 -20.44
C HIS A 65 1.62 -1.64 -20.00
N ALA A 66 1.12 -0.98 -18.95
CA ALA A 66 1.69 0.28 -18.49
C ALA A 66 3.06 0.08 -17.82
N VAL A 67 3.18 -0.91 -16.93
CA VAL A 67 4.41 -1.25 -16.19
C VAL A 67 4.57 -2.76 -15.99
N PRO A 68 5.80 -3.31 -15.91
CA PRO A 68 5.97 -4.70 -15.51
C PRO A 68 5.61 -4.88 -14.03
N ILE A 69 5.14 -6.08 -13.66
CA ILE A 69 4.70 -6.40 -12.30
C ILE A 69 5.70 -7.31 -11.62
N SER A 70 6.29 -6.84 -10.53
CA SER A 70 7.16 -7.64 -9.66
C SER A 70 6.36 -8.52 -8.70
N GLY A 71 6.85 -9.74 -8.47
CA GLY A 71 6.33 -10.66 -7.46
C GLY A 71 4.90 -11.14 -7.73
N ALA A 72 4.47 -11.20 -8.99
CA ALA A 72 3.23 -11.85 -9.37
C ALA A 72 3.41 -13.36 -9.39
N LEU A 73 2.45 -14.09 -8.81
CA LEU A 73 2.43 -15.55 -8.86
C LEU A 73 2.02 -16.01 -10.25
N VAL A 74 2.84 -16.85 -10.87
CA VAL A 74 2.53 -17.51 -12.15
C VAL A 74 2.58 -19.01 -11.97
N TYR A 75 1.50 -19.72 -12.31
CA TYR A 75 1.46 -21.17 -12.19
C TYR A 75 0.59 -21.87 -13.23
N PHE A 76 0.83 -23.16 -13.43
CA PHE A 76 0.14 -24.02 -14.41
C PHE A 76 -0.75 -25.02 -13.68
N ALA A 77 -2.06 -24.79 -13.66
CA ALA A 77 -3.03 -25.62 -12.97
C ALA A 77 -3.70 -26.65 -13.89
N LEU A 78 -4.11 -27.79 -13.34
CA LEU A 78 -4.86 -28.82 -14.10
C LEU A 78 -6.35 -28.48 -14.28
N SER A 79 -6.85 -27.51 -13.52
CA SER A 79 -8.23 -27.02 -13.56
C SER A 79 -8.27 -25.54 -13.18
N ASP A 80 -9.40 -24.89 -13.42
CA ASP A 80 -9.60 -23.51 -13.00
C ASP A 80 -9.43 -23.39 -11.47
N PRO A 81 -8.75 -22.33 -10.98
CA PRO A 81 -8.64 -22.08 -9.56
C PRO A 81 -9.99 -21.66 -8.97
N PRO A 82 -10.20 -21.81 -7.64
CA PRO A 82 -11.37 -21.28 -6.97
C PRO A 82 -11.58 -19.79 -7.25
N PRO A 83 -12.83 -19.30 -7.31
CA PRO A 83 -13.10 -17.87 -7.46
C PRO A 83 -12.48 -17.08 -6.29
N ILE A 84 -11.96 -15.90 -6.58
CA ILE A 84 -11.62 -14.92 -5.54
C ILE A 84 -12.95 -14.47 -4.92
N PRO A 85 -13.10 -14.47 -3.58
CA PRO A 85 -14.31 -13.98 -2.94
C PRO A 85 -14.58 -12.53 -3.36
N ASP A 86 -15.85 -12.15 -3.53
CA ASP A 86 -16.28 -10.85 -4.05
C ASP A 86 -16.61 -9.82 -2.94
N HIS A 87 -15.91 -9.91 -1.81
CA HIS A 87 -16.14 -9.12 -0.60
C HIS A 87 -14.84 -8.87 0.16
N ALA A 88 -14.88 -8.16 1.27
CA ALA A 88 -13.78 -8.09 2.21
C ALA A 88 -13.61 -9.45 2.91
N TYR A 89 -12.40 -10.01 2.86
CA TYR A 89 -12.09 -11.29 3.53
C TYR A 89 -10.62 -11.33 3.96
N PRO A 90 -10.29 -12.05 5.05
CA PRO A 90 -8.90 -12.28 5.43
C PRO A 90 -8.22 -13.19 4.41
N GLU A 91 -7.18 -12.70 3.75
CA GLU A 91 -6.40 -13.49 2.80
C GLU A 91 -5.23 -14.18 3.51
N ASN A 92 -5.26 -15.51 3.57
CA ASN A 92 -4.17 -16.30 4.14
C ASN A 92 -3.26 -16.79 3.02
N CYS A 93 -1.93 -16.74 3.23
CA CYS A 93 -1.01 -17.36 2.30
C CYS A 93 -1.15 -18.88 2.32
N VAL A 94 -1.53 -19.45 1.18
CA VAL A 94 -1.60 -20.88 0.94
C VAL A 94 -0.65 -21.25 -0.18
N ASP A 95 -0.11 -22.47 -0.13
CA ASP A 95 0.74 -22.97 -1.21
C ASP A 95 -0.05 -22.97 -2.53
N PRO A 96 0.58 -22.60 -3.65
CA PRO A 96 -0.03 -22.72 -4.96
C PRO A 96 -0.52 -24.15 -5.21
N PRO A 97 -1.68 -24.34 -5.87
CA PRO A 97 -2.26 -25.68 -6.09
C PRO A 97 -1.53 -26.47 -7.19
N SER A 98 -0.29 -26.10 -7.54
CA SER A 98 0.51 -26.69 -8.61
C SER A 98 1.99 -26.70 -8.24
N PRO A 99 2.75 -27.77 -8.59
CA PRO A 99 4.20 -27.77 -8.48
C PRO A 99 4.89 -26.92 -9.56
N TYR A 100 4.17 -26.48 -10.60
CA TYR A 100 4.69 -25.67 -11.69
C TYR A 100 4.35 -24.21 -11.44
N PHE A 101 5.12 -23.54 -10.59
CA PHE A 101 4.92 -22.14 -10.27
C PHE A 101 6.24 -21.37 -10.19
N THR A 102 6.14 -20.05 -10.25
CA THR A 102 7.22 -19.09 -9.95
C THR A 102 6.59 -17.76 -9.54
N PHE A 103 7.40 -16.85 -9.03
CA PHE A 103 7.07 -15.44 -8.97
C PHE A 103 7.78 -14.69 -10.11
N SER A 104 7.20 -13.58 -10.55
CA SER A 104 7.88 -12.68 -11.49
C SER A 104 8.98 -11.87 -10.79
N GLU A 105 10.06 -11.66 -11.52
CA GLU A 105 11.21 -10.85 -11.13
C GLU A 105 10.85 -9.34 -11.08
N PRO A 106 11.75 -8.48 -10.56
CA PRO A 106 11.52 -7.02 -10.53
C PRO A 106 11.20 -6.39 -11.89
N ASP A 107 11.69 -6.94 -13.00
CA ASP A 107 11.37 -6.49 -14.36
C ASP A 107 10.11 -7.16 -14.94
N GLY A 108 9.36 -7.89 -14.12
CA GLY A 108 8.17 -8.64 -14.48
C GLY A 108 8.46 -9.96 -15.20
N SER A 109 9.70 -10.26 -15.56
CA SER A 109 10.05 -11.49 -16.26
C SER A 109 9.85 -12.71 -15.37
N PHE A 110 9.59 -13.87 -15.97
CA PHE A 110 9.49 -15.13 -15.24
C PHE A 110 9.87 -16.33 -16.10
N THR A 111 10.21 -17.44 -15.46
CA THR A 111 10.36 -18.75 -16.11
C THR A 111 9.75 -19.85 -15.23
N VAL A 112 8.81 -20.63 -15.77
CA VAL A 112 8.28 -21.84 -15.12
C VAL A 112 8.71 -23.06 -15.91
N ASN A 113 9.29 -24.05 -15.23
CA ASN A 113 9.58 -25.35 -15.84
C ASN A 113 8.40 -26.30 -15.60
N ALA A 114 7.65 -26.63 -16.66
CA ALA A 114 6.45 -27.46 -16.57
C ALA A 114 6.57 -28.72 -17.43
N ALA A 115 5.95 -29.82 -16.98
CA ALA A 115 5.85 -31.02 -17.81
C ALA A 115 4.87 -30.83 -18.96
N PRO A 116 5.06 -31.49 -20.12
CA PRO A 116 4.18 -31.35 -21.27
C PRO A 116 2.73 -31.76 -20.96
N GLY A 117 1.77 -30.98 -21.43
CA GLY A 117 0.35 -31.20 -21.15
C GLY A 117 -0.52 -29.98 -21.40
N GLU A 118 -1.82 -30.12 -21.11
CA GLU A 118 -2.80 -29.05 -21.16
C GLU A 118 -3.04 -28.53 -19.73
N TYR A 119 -3.02 -27.21 -19.57
CA TYR A 119 -3.14 -26.53 -18.28
C TYR A 119 -4.00 -25.27 -18.39
N GLN A 120 -4.36 -24.74 -17.24
CA GLN A 120 -4.71 -23.34 -17.06
C GLN A 120 -3.47 -22.58 -16.59
N LEU A 121 -3.00 -21.63 -17.40
CA LEU A 121 -2.07 -20.60 -16.96
C LEU A 121 -2.81 -19.63 -16.05
N VAL A 122 -2.34 -19.50 -14.81
CA VAL A 122 -2.84 -18.52 -13.87
C VAL A 122 -1.74 -17.51 -13.57
N VAL A 123 -2.05 -16.24 -13.75
CA VAL A 123 -1.20 -15.10 -13.37
C VAL A 123 -1.97 -14.26 -12.37
N GLN A 124 -1.40 -14.04 -11.18
CA GLN A 124 -2.08 -13.38 -10.07
C GLN A 124 -1.17 -12.46 -9.27
N LYS A 125 -1.65 -11.27 -8.92
CA LYS A 125 -1.05 -10.37 -7.92
C LYS A 125 -2.17 -9.77 -7.08
N GLY A 126 -2.21 -10.11 -5.79
CA GLY A 126 -3.37 -9.81 -4.95
C GLY A 126 -4.66 -10.37 -5.54
N GLN A 127 -5.67 -9.51 -5.71
CA GLN A 127 -6.97 -9.85 -6.30
C GLN A 127 -7.04 -9.62 -7.82
N PHE A 128 -5.95 -9.18 -8.46
CA PHE A 128 -5.85 -9.20 -9.93
C PHE A 128 -5.47 -10.59 -10.37
N ARG A 129 -6.30 -11.22 -11.22
CA ARG A 129 -6.04 -12.58 -11.71
C ARG A 129 -6.49 -12.76 -13.15
N ARG A 130 -5.62 -13.37 -13.95
CA ARG A 130 -5.91 -13.85 -15.31
C ARG A 130 -5.76 -15.37 -15.36
N VAL A 131 -6.75 -16.04 -15.93
CA VAL A 131 -6.75 -17.50 -16.19
C VAL A 131 -6.92 -17.75 -17.69
N ARG A 132 -5.99 -18.49 -18.31
CA ARG A 132 -6.04 -18.84 -19.74
C ARG A 132 -5.66 -20.30 -19.98
N PRO A 133 -6.33 -21.01 -20.91
CA PRO A 133 -5.86 -22.33 -21.31
C PRO A 133 -4.50 -22.22 -22.00
N ILE A 134 -3.58 -23.14 -21.69
CA ILE A 134 -2.25 -23.19 -22.29
C ILE A 134 -1.80 -24.64 -22.50
N THR A 135 -1.13 -24.88 -23.64
CA THR A 135 -0.48 -26.16 -23.93
C THR A 135 1.02 -26.03 -23.70
N VAL A 136 1.58 -26.85 -22.83
CA VAL A 136 3.03 -26.99 -22.64
C VAL A 136 3.54 -28.07 -23.61
N PRO A 137 4.37 -27.74 -24.60
CA PRO A 137 4.88 -28.73 -25.55
C PRO A 137 5.97 -29.60 -24.93
N ALA A 138 6.35 -30.68 -25.63
CA ALA A 138 7.41 -31.60 -25.20
C ALA A 138 8.85 -31.10 -25.45
N THR A 139 9.02 -29.95 -26.11
CA THR A 139 10.33 -29.47 -26.57
C THR A 139 10.45 -27.96 -26.56
N GLY A 140 11.67 -27.49 -26.27
CA GLY A 140 12.08 -26.10 -26.41
C GLY A 140 11.77 -25.23 -25.19
N PRO A 141 12.37 -24.04 -25.08
CA PRO A 141 11.72 -22.96 -24.36
C PRO A 141 10.53 -22.45 -25.18
N VAL A 142 9.49 -21.97 -24.50
CA VAL A 142 8.33 -21.34 -25.12
C VAL A 142 8.14 -19.98 -24.49
N ASP A 143 8.09 -18.94 -25.31
CA ASP A 143 7.68 -17.62 -24.88
C ASP A 143 6.16 -17.55 -24.91
N ILE A 144 5.56 -17.27 -23.75
CA ILE A 144 4.12 -17.12 -23.57
C ILE A 144 3.73 -15.74 -24.11
N PRO A 145 2.66 -15.64 -24.92
CA PRO A 145 2.18 -14.35 -25.40
C PRO A 145 1.78 -13.41 -24.27
N GLU A 146 2.13 -12.13 -24.38
CA GLU A 146 1.86 -11.12 -23.35
C GLU A 146 0.37 -11.02 -23.01
N GLU A 147 -0.53 -11.17 -23.99
CA GLU A 147 -1.97 -11.16 -23.76
C GLU A 147 -2.43 -12.27 -22.79
N SER A 148 -1.64 -13.32 -22.60
CA SER A 148 -1.92 -14.39 -21.65
C SER A 148 -1.38 -14.11 -20.25
N THR A 149 -0.45 -13.16 -20.10
CA THR A 149 0.27 -12.86 -18.85
C THR A 149 0.04 -11.46 -18.30
N THR A 150 -0.56 -10.56 -19.07
CA THR A 150 -0.93 -9.21 -18.60
C THR A 150 -2.11 -9.28 -17.61
N LEU A 151 -1.98 -8.63 -16.46
CA LEU A 151 -3.07 -8.53 -15.48
C LEU A 151 -4.28 -7.78 -16.06
N PRO A 152 -5.50 -8.11 -15.64
CA PRO A 152 -6.69 -7.57 -16.27
C PRO A 152 -7.09 -6.19 -15.75
N ALA A 153 -7.71 -5.39 -16.64
CA ALA A 153 -8.36 -4.13 -16.27
C ALA A 153 -9.85 -4.30 -15.92
N ARG A 154 -10.46 -5.45 -16.25
CA ARG A 154 -11.91 -5.71 -16.07
C ARG A 154 -12.17 -7.18 -15.77
N ASN A 155 -13.31 -7.46 -15.13
CA ASN A 155 -13.82 -8.82 -14.96
C ASN A 155 -14.34 -9.40 -16.29
N GLY A 156 -14.16 -10.71 -16.51
CA GLY A 156 -14.71 -11.44 -17.66
C GLY A 156 -13.71 -12.41 -18.30
N ASP A 157 -14.18 -13.45 -18.99
CA ASP A 157 -13.33 -14.40 -19.74
C ASP A 157 -12.12 -14.98 -18.97
N GLY A 158 -12.32 -15.30 -17.68
CA GLY A 158 -11.24 -15.81 -16.80
C GLY A 158 -10.41 -14.72 -16.13
N ASP A 159 -10.77 -13.46 -16.31
CA ASP A 159 -10.18 -12.31 -15.64
C ASP A 159 -10.98 -11.88 -14.41
N THR A 160 -10.26 -11.50 -13.35
CA THR A 160 -10.78 -10.97 -12.11
C THR A 160 -9.96 -9.76 -11.68
N ILE A 161 -10.63 -8.70 -11.26
CA ILE A 161 -10.04 -7.51 -10.63
C ILE A 161 -10.61 -7.32 -9.23
N PRO A 162 -9.91 -6.61 -8.32
CA PRO A 162 -10.51 -6.19 -7.06
C PRO A 162 -11.73 -5.28 -7.30
N ASN A 163 -12.82 -5.57 -6.59
CA ASN A 163 -13.85 -4.58 -6.27
C ASN A 163 -13.22 -3.40 -5.51
N ILE A 164 -13.22 -2.22 -6.15
CA ILE A 164 -12.63 -0.98 -5.66
C ILE A 164 -13.75 0.05 -5.47
N ALA A 165 -13.70 0.78 -4.35
CA ALA A 165 -14.41 2.03 -4.18
C ALA A 165 -13.41 3.19 -4.05
N LEU A 166 -13.66 4.29 -4.76
CA LEU A 166 -12.95 5.56 -4.56
C LEU A 166 -13.89 6.50 -3.80
N SER A 167 -13.70 6.56 -2.48
CA SER A 167 -14.39 7.52 -1.63
C SER A 167 -13.83 8.91 -1.90
N PHE A 168 -14.65 9.94 -1.81
CA PHE A 168 -14.19 11.33 -1.99
C PHE A 168 -13.43 11.56 -3.32
N ALA A 169 -13.77 10.81 -4.37
CA ALA A 169 -13.31 11.16 -5.71
C ALA A 169 -13.77 12.59 -5.98
N LEU A 170 -12.87 13.52 -6.29
CA LEU A 170 -13.22 14.93 -6.44
C LEU A 170 -12.42 15.59 -7.56
N ASP A 171 -12.93 16.72 -8.05
CA ASP A 171 -12.19 17.56 -8.99
C ASP A 171 -11.09 18.42 -8.32
N ALA A 172 -11.03 18.39 -6.97
CA ALA A 172 -10.05 19.11 -6.16
C ALA A 172 -9.45 18.16 -5.12
N GLY A 173 -8.15 17.92 -5.20
CA GLY A 173 -7.47 16.93 -4.37
C GLY A 173 -6.70 15.93 -5.22
N ASP A 174 -6.47 14.76 -4.63
CA ASP A 174 -5.86 13.61 -5.29
C ASP A 174 -6.69 13.05 -6.44
N HIS A 175 -6.03 12.76 -7.55
CA HIS A 175 -6.65 12.19 -8.76
C HIS A 175 -6.33 10.72 -8.93
N ILE A 176 -6.59 9.91 -7.89
CA ILE A 176 -6.36 8.45 -7.93
C ILE A 176 -7.15 7.80 -9.07
N GLU A 177 -8.33 8.32 -9.42
CA GLU A 177 -9.11 7.88 -10.57
C GLU A 177 -8.33 8.00 -11.89
N ASP A 178 -7.52 9.05 -12.04
CA ASP A 178 -6.69 9.25 -13.23
C ASP A 178 -5.53 8.25 -13.23
N VAL A 179 -4.93 7.95 -12.07
CA VAL A 179 -3.91 6.90 -11.92
C VAL A 179 -4.44 5.53 -12.34
N LEU A 180 -5.64 5.16 -11.88
CA LEU A 180 -6.28 3.90 -12.26
C LEU A 180 -6.63 3.88 -13.76
N ALA A 181 -7.08 5.01 -14.32
CA ALA A 181 -7.34 5.13 -15.75
C ALA A 181 -6.06 5.00 -16.60
N LYS A 182 -4.89 5.47 -16.11
CA LYS A 182 -3.58 5.25 -16.76
C LYS A 182 -3.20 3.78 -16.82
N LEU A 183 -3.71 2.96 -15.89
CA LEU A 183 -3.65 1.50 -15.96
C LEU A 183 -4.77 0.90 -16.83
N THR A 184 -5.43 1.67 -17.69
CA THR A 184 -6.57 1.24 -18.52
C THR A 184 -7.80 0.75 -17.74
N MET A 185 -7.90 1.05 -16.45
CA MET A 185 -9.10 0.81 -15.65
C MET A 185 -10.11 1.95 -15.85
N GLY A 186 -10.39 2.28 -17.10
CA GLY A 186 -11.14 3.46 -17.53
C GLY A 186 -10.54 4.03 -18.81
N ASP A 187 -11.34 4.77 -19.57
CA ASP A 187 -10.86 5.54 -20.70
C ASP A 187 -10.29 6.87 -20.19
N ILE A 188 -9.30 7.42 -20.90
CA ILE A 188 -8.66 8.69 -20.59
C ILE A 188 -9.03 9.72 -21.67
N ASP A 189 -9.34 10.95 -21.27
CA ASP A 189 -9.57 12.07 -22.18
C ASP A 189 -8.26 12.75 -22.68
N SER A 190 -8.39 13.83 -23.45
CA SER A 190 -7.22 14.54 -23.99
C SER A 190 -6.39 15.28 -22.94
N GLY A 191 -6.90 15.42 -21.71
CA GLY A 191 -6.24 16.02 -20.58
C GLY A 191 -5.70 14.98 -19.60
N ASN A 192 -5.54 13.72 -20.00
CA ASN A 192 -5.10 12.63 -19.13
C ASN A 192 -6.01 12.35 -17.92
N ARG A 193 -7.31 12.66 -18.04
CA ARG A 193 -8.30 12.43 -16.97
C ARG A 193 -9.22 11.28 -17.27
N LEU A 194 -9.71 10.59 -16.23
CA LEU A 194 -10.72 9.56 -16.36
C LEU A 194 -11.98 10.11 -17.05
N VAL A 195 -12.39 9.44 -18.14
CA VAL A 195 -13.72 9.61 -18.70
C VAL A 195 -14.72 8.88 -17.80
N ARG A 196 -15.37 9.63 -16.90
CA ARG A 196 -16.35 9.09 -15.94
C ARG A 196 -17.44 8.24 -16.61
N GLY A 197 -17.77 7.12 -15.97
CA GLY A 197 -18.71 6.10 -16.46
C GLY A 197 -18.05 5.02 -17.31
N THR A 198 -16.73 5.07 -17.49
CA THR A 198 -15.97 4.03 -18.22
C THR A 198 -15.18 3.13 -17.26
N GLU A 199 -14.91 3.60 -16.04
CA GLU A 199 -14.24 2.87 -14.98
C GLU A 199 -14.93 1.55 -14.61
N PRO A 200 -14.18 0.53 -14.15
CA PRO A 200 -14.73 -0.70 -13.58
C PRO A 200 -14.84 -0.66 -12.05
N PHE A 201 -14.74 0.52 -11.43
CA PHE A 201 -14.78 0.74 -9.99
C PHE A 201 -15.83 1.78 -9.62
N ASP A 202 -16.24 1.80 -8.35
CA ASP A 202 -17.30 2.70 -7.88
C ASP A 202 -16.71 4.04 -7.43
N LEU A 203 -17.20 5.13 -8.00
CA LEU A 203 -16.90 6.49 -7.58
C LEU A 203 -17.92 6.96 -6.54
N TYR A 204 -17.46 7.76 -5.58
CA TYR A 204 -18.30 8.46 -4.60
C TYR A 204 -17.93 9.94 -4.54
N ASN A 205 -18.91 10.77 -4.16
CA ASN A 205 -18.78 12.20 -3.87
C ASN A 205 -18.66 13.17 -5.06
N ILE A 206 -19.01 12.72 -6.27
CA ILE A 206 -19.20 13.60 -7.45
C ILE A 206 -20.57 13.32 -8.05
N PRO A 207 -21.43 14.30 -8.35
CA PRO A 207 -22.66 14.03 -9.11
C PRO A 207 -22.35 13.37 -10.48
N PRO A 208 -23.08 12.31 -10.88
CA PRO A 208 -24.31 11.76 -10.28
C PRO A 208 -24.08 10.65 -9.24
N TYR A 209 -22.85 10.37 -8.84
CA TYR A 209 -22.49 9.31 -7.91
C TYR A 209 -22.96 9.62 -6.47
N PRO A 210 -23.19 8.59 -5.62
CA PRO A 210 -23.60 8.77 -4.22
C PRO A 210 -22.54 9.50 -3.39
N SER A 211 -22.92 10.08 -2.25
CA SER A 211 -21.95 10.67 -1.32
C SER A 211 -21.09 9.61 -0.62
N SER A 212 -19.87 9.97 -0.24
CA SER A 212 -19.00 9.12 0.59
C SER A 212 -19.65 8.78 1.93
N GLU A 213 -20.41 9.72 2.51
CA GLU A 213 -21.15 9.48 3.76
C GLU A 213 -22.13 8.31 3.62
N THR A 214 -22.75 8.13 2.45
CA THR A 214 -23.66 7.00 2.20
C THR A 214 -22.90 5.67 2.26
N LEU A 215 -21.66 5.62 1.73
CA LEU A 215 -20.80 4.45 1.81
C LEU A 215 -20.41 4.16 3.27
N LEU A 216 -19.88 5.16 3.96
CA LEU A 216 -19.32 5.04 5.31
C LEU A 216 -20.36 4.67 6.39
N ARG A 217 -21.63 5.01 6.17
CA ARG A 217 -22.74 4.64 7.06
C ARG A 217 -23.30 3.23 6.80
N ASP A 218 -22.89 2.56 5.72
CA ASP A 218 -23.38 1.24 5.33
C ASP A 218 -22.24 0.21 5.32
N LEU A 219 -22.02 -0.43 6.48
CA LEU A 219 -21.03 -1.51 6.61
C LEU A 219 -21.26 -2.64 5.61
N SER A 220 -22.51 -2.98 5.30
CA SER A 220 -22.80 -4.07 4.35
C SER A 220 -22.34 -3.70 2.94
N ARG A 221 -22.47 -2.43 2.56
CA ARG A 221 -21.90 -1.90 1.31
C ARG A 221 -20.37 -1.90 1.35
N MET A 222 -19.75 -1.40 2.43
CA MET A 222 -18.29 -1.38 2.56
C MET A 222 -17.70 -2.79 2.39
N MET A 223 -18.32 -3.81 2.99
CA MET A 223 -17.91 -5.20 2.91
C MET A 223 -17.94 -5.79 1.48
N THR A 224 -18.54 -5.12 0.49
CA THR A 224 -18.49 -5.58 -0.92
C THR A 224 -17.19 -5.22 -1.63
N TYR A 225 -16.36 -4.34 -1.04
CA TYR A 225 -15.11 -3.87 -1.62
C TYR A 225 -13.90 -4.56 -1.01
N HIS A 226 -12.94 -4.95 -1.85
CA HIS A 226 -11.64 -5.43 -1.38
C HIS A 226 -10.77 -4.29 -0.86
N ILE A 227 -10.91 -3.12 -1.49
CA ILE A 227 -10.19 -1.90 -1.14
C ILE A 227 -11.10 -0.67 -1.29
N ILE A 228 -11.01 0.23 -0.31
CA ILE A 228 -11.61 1.56 -0.35
C ILE A 228 -10.50 2.60 -0.29
N PHE A 229 -10.45 3.47 -1.30
CA PHE A 229 -9.53 4.58 -1.38
C PHE A 229 -10.14 5.82 -0.71
N PHE A 230 -9.31 6.54 0.04
CA PHE A 230 -9.59 7.81 0.71
C PHE A 230 -8.56 8.87 0.27
N PRO A 231 -8.62 9.30 -1.01
CA PRO A 231 -7.84 10.42 -1.53
C PRO A 231 -8.04 11.67 -0.68
N CYS A 232 -6.97 12.42 -0.48
CA CYS A 232 -7.05 13.73 0.13
C CYS A 232 -7.78 14.69 -0.78
N THR A 233 -8.56 15.56 -0.15
CA THR A 233 -9.26 16.64 -0.82
C THR A 233 -9.08 17.93 -0.06
N ILE A 234 -8.76 18.99 -0.79
CA ILE A 234 -8.66 20.32 -0.24
C ILE A 234 -10.02 21.01 -0.32
N ASP A 235 -10.42 21.63 0.79
CA ASP A 235 -11.64 22.42 0.87
C ASP A 235 -11.59 23.57 -0.17
N GLY A 236 -12.40 23.47 -1.23
CA GLY A 236 -12.24 24.34 -2.39
C GLY A 236 -13.42 24.43 -3.35
N GLY A 237 -14.52 23.72 -3.10
CA GLY A 237 -15.72 23.77 -3.95
C GLY A 237 -17.00 23.80 -3.13
N GLU A 238 -18.08 24.36 -3.70
CA GLU A 238 -19.43 24.41 -3.10
C GLU A 238 -20.01 23.02 -2.69
N GLN A 239 -19.30 21.93 -2.92
CA GLN A 239 -19.83 20.56 -2.85
C GLN A 239 -19.48 19.79 -1.57
N ILE A 240 -18.51 20.21 -0.75
CA ILE A 240 -18.21 19.56 0.53
C ILE A 240 -17.78 20.61 1.54
N SER A 241 -18.40 20.59 2.72
CA SER A 241 -17.83 21.20 3.93
C SER A 241 -17.27 20.04 4.75
N ASP A 242 -15.96 19.86 4.72
CA ASP A 242 -15.19 18.85 5.48
C ASP A 242 -15.43 17.36 5.06
N PRO A 243 -14.44 16.68 4.43
CA PRO A 243 -14.52 15.26 4.07
C PRO A 243 -14.37 14.29 5.27
N THR A 244 -13.78 14.72 6.39
CA THR A 244 -13.59 13.91 7.60
C THR A 244 -14.80 13.99 8.55
N ALA A 245 -15.69 14.98 8.37
CA ALA A 245 -16.93 15.16 9.15
C ALA A 245 -17.75 13.90 9.44
N PRO A 246 -17.91 12.91 8.52
CA PRO A 246 -18.61 11.65 8.85
C PRO A 246 -17.99 10.88 10.02
N LEU A 247 -16.68 11.01 10.28
CA LEU A 247 -15.95 10.34 11.35
C LEU A 247 -16.33 10.86 12.76
N LEU A 248 -16.97 12.03 12.85
CA LEU A 248 -17.56 12.53 14.11
C LEU A 248 -18.59 11.54 14.68
N ASP A 249 -19.25 10.76 13.82
CA ASP A 249 -20.19 9.72 14.23
C ASP A 249 -19.42 8.45 14.68
N PRO A 250 -19.55 8.02 15.96
CA PRO A 250 -18.95 6.78 16.43
C PRO A 250 -19.33 5.55 15.58
N ALA A 251 -20.55 5.51 15.03
CA ALA A 251 -20.97 4.37 14.20
C ALA A 251 -20.21 4.29 12.88
N VAL A 252 -19.79 5.42 12.32
CA VAL A 252 -18.95 5.44 11.11
C VAL A 252 -17.55 4.92 11.43
N ARG A 253 -16.96 5.35 12.56
CA ARG A 253 -15.66 4.83 13.02
C ARG A 253 -15.71 3.32 13.28
N ASP A 254 -16.78 2.84 13.93
CA ASP A 254 -17.01 1.42 14.14
C ASP A 254 -17.13 0.64 12.82
N ASN A 255 -17.80 1.21 11.80
CA ASN A 255 -17.90 0.59 10.47
C ASN A 255 -16.53 0.47 9.80
N VAL A 256 -15.72 1.53 9.81
CA VAL A 256 -14.37 1.50 9.21
C VAL A 256 -13.50 0.46 9.92
N ARG A 257 -13.51 0.44 11.25
CA ARG A 257 -12.77 -0.56 12.03
C ARG A 257 -13.21 -1.98 11.70
N ALA A 258 -14.52 -2.26 11.69
CA ALA A 258 -15.08 -3.56 11.38
C ALA A 258 -14.78 -4.02 9.94
N TYR A 259 -14.80 -3.09 8.98
CA TYR A 259 -14.41 -3.36 7.60
C TYR A 259 -12.96 -3.85 7.49
N ILE A 260 -12.03 -3.14 8.12
CA ILE A 260 -10.60 -3.52 8.12
C ILE A 260 -10.43 -4.85 8.86
N GLU A 261 -11.03 -5.02 10.04
CA GLU A 261 -10.93 -6.27 10.82
C GLU A 261 -11.38 -7.50 10.02
N ALA A 262 -12.40 -7.36 9.17
CA ALA A 262 -12.93 -8.42 8.32
C ALA A 262 -12.10 -8.73 7.05
N GLY A 263 -10.99 -8.01 6.79
CA GLY A 263 -10.19 -8.20 5.59
C GLY A 263 -10.30 -7.10 4.54
N GLY A 264 -11.03 -6.04 4.85
CA GLY A 264 -11.08 -4.83 4.05
C GLY A 264 -9.72 -4.13 4.03
N ARG A 265 -9.44 -3.42 2.95
CA ARG A 265 -8.21 -2.65 2.80
C ARG A 265 -8.54 -1.19 2.59
N ILE A 266 -7.76 -0.31 3.18
CA ILE A 266 -7.90 1.12 2.91
C ILE A 266 -6.57 1.68 2.42
N TYR A 267 -6.65 2.61 1.47
CA TYR A 267 -5.54 3.49 1.15
C TYR A 267 -5.99 4.93 1.39
N ALA A 268 -5.34 5.61 2.32
CA ALA A 268 -5.58 7.01 2.62
C ALA A 268 -4.34 7.84 2.27
N THR A 269 -4.55 9.10 1.92
CA THR A 269 -3.45 10.02 1.59
C THR A 269 -3.59 11.32 2.39
N ASP A 270 -2.45 11.88 2.77
CA ASP A 270 -2.29 13.21 3.38
C ASP A 270 -3.38 13.50 4.45
N MET A 271 -4.18 14.56 4.32
CA MET A 271 -5.18 14.98 5.33
C MET A 271 -6.30 13.96 5.59
N MET A 272 -6.40 12.87 4.83
CA MET A 272 -7.38 11.80 5.12
C MET A 272 -6.90 10.80 6.18
N TYR A 273 -5.86 11.13 6.95
CA TYR A 273 -5.32 10.25 7.98
C TYR A 273 -6.33 9.90 9.08
N ASP A 274 -7.28 10.80 9.38
CA ASP A 274 -8.34 10.59 10.37
C ASP A 274 -9.17 9.33 10.09
N VAL A 275 -9.25 8.89 8.82
CA VAL A 275 -9.99 7.68 8.45
C VAL A 275 -9.39 6.40 9.04
N PHE A 276 -8.11 6.39 9.38
CA PHE A 276 -7.48 5.29 10.11
C PHE A 276 -7.13 5.66 11.54
N GLU A 277 -6.77 6.91 11.83
CA GLU A 277 -6.35 7.32 13.16
C GLU A 277 -7.51 7.26 14.15
N GLN A 278 -8.66 7.81 13.78
CA GLN A 278 -9.83 7.80 14.66
C GLN A 278 -10.36 6.39 14.95
N PRO A 279 -10.41 5.47 13.97
CA PRO A 279 -10.82 4.09 14.24
C PRO A 279 -9.72 3.22 14.82
N LEU A 280 -8.43 3.50 14.60
CA LEU A 280 -7.28 2.66 14.96
C LEU A 280 -6.12 3.47 15.59
N PRO A 281 -6.34 4.23 16.67
CA PRO A 281 -5.34 5.16 17.24
C PRO A 281 -4.11 4.47 17.85
N GLU A 282 -4.13 3.14 17.92
CA GLU A 282 -3.07 2.33 18.51
C GLU A 282 -1.88 2.01 17.56
N TYR A 283 -1.92 2.44 16.30
CA TYR A 283 -0.92 2.06 15.28
C TYR A 283 -0.04 3.20 14.78
N VAL A 284 -0.62 4.37 14.54
CA VAL A 284 0.04 5.56 14.01
C VAL A 284 -0.53 6.75 14.77
N ASP A 285 0.36 7.65 15.14
CA ASP A 285 0.09 8.91 15.83
C ASP A 285 0.53 10.01 14.87
N ILE A 286 -0.44 10.77 14.35
CA ILE A 286 -0.20 11.94 13.49
C ILE A 286 -0.01 13.15 14.41
N CYS A 287 0.74 14.16 13.97
CA CYS A 287 0.87 15.39 14.77
C CYS A 287 -0.52 15.95 15.17
N GLY A 288 -0.61 16.67 16.29
CA GLY A 288 -1.86 17.27 16.75
C GLY A 288 -2.51 16.57 17.96
N ASP A 289 -3.79 16.89 18.21
CA ASP A 289 -4.61 16.33 19.28
C ASP A 289 -5.58 15.30 18.69
N ASP A 290 -5.39 14.00 18.98
CA ASP A 290 -6.24 12.89 18.52
C ASP A 290 -7.73 13.07 18.83
N ALA A 291 -8.08 13.94 19.79
CA ALA A 291 -9.46 14.23 20.16
C ALA A 291 -10.15 15.23 19.21
N GLU A 292 -9.40 15.89 18.32
CA GLU A 292 -9.88 16.86 17.35
C GLU A 292 -9.60 16.35 15.92
N LEU A 293 -10.62 16.35 15.06
CA LEU A 293 -10.41 16.04 13.63
C LEU A 293 -9.51 17.11 13.01
N ASP A 294 -8.70 16.70 12.03
CA ASP A 294 -7.78 17.52 11.26
C ASP A 294 -6.72 18.25 12.13
N ALA A 295 -6.48 17.81 13.38
CA ALA A 295 -5.58 18.51 14.30
C ALA A 295 -4.12 18.58 13.78
N GLY A 296 -3.69 17.55 13.03
CA GLY A 296 -2.36 17.50 12.42
C GLY A 296 -2.16 18.45 11.27
N ASP A 297 -3.22 18.89 10.59
CA ASP A 297 -3.12 19.82 9.48
C ASP A 297 -2.66 21.20 9.95
N TYR A 298 -3.13 21.62 11.13
CA TYR A 298 -2.75 22.88 11.74
C TYR A 298 -1.26 22.93 12.14
N GLU A 299 -0.72 21.82 12.64
CA GLU A 299 0.69 21.74 13.07
C GLU A 299 1.66 21.58 11.89
N ALA A 300 1.24 20.84 10.86
CA ALA A 300 1.93 20.69 9.59
C ALA A 300 2.14 22.03 8.88
N TRP A 301 1.09 22.86 8.80
CA TRP A 301 1.17 24.20 8.20
C TRP A 301 2.22 25.07 8.90
N ALA A 302 2.31 25.00 10.24
CA ALA A 302 3.26 25.77 11.02
C ALA A 302 4.73 25.38 10.76
N HIS A 303 5.02 24.12 10.40
CA HIS A 303 6.38 23.64 10.09
C HIS A 303 6.79 23.87 8.63
N SER A 304 5.81 23.97 7.73
CA SER A 304 6.02 24.14 6.29
C SER A 304 6.61 25.49 5.86
N GLU A 305 6.58 26.52 6.72
CA GLU A 305 7.07 27.88 6.39
C GLU A 305 8.59 27.94 6.07
N THR A 306 9.31 26.83 6.26
CA THR A 306 10.77 26.76 6.06
C THR A 306 11.22 26.08 4.78
N ALA A 307 10.34 25.38 4.04
CA ALA A 307 10.68 24.71 2.79
C ALA A 307 10.11 25.45 1.57
N SER A 308 10.98 26.06 0.77
CA SER A 308 10.58 26.62 -0.52
C SER A 308 10.23 25.48 -1.49
N GLY A 309 8.94 25.21 -1.66
CA GLY A 309 8.39 24.18 -2.55
C GLY A 309 7.92 22.97 -1.75
N TRP A 310 6.63 22.67 -1.82
CA TRP A 310 5.93 21.59 -1.11
C TRP A 310 6.30 20.18 -1.59
N THR A 311 7.52 20.03 -2.10
CA THR A 311 8.08 18.79 -2.61
C THR A 311 9.02 18.22 -1.56
N SER A 312 8.78 16.98 -1.16
CA SER A 312 9.69 16.22 -0.31
C SER A 312 10.52 15.30 -1.17
N ARG A 313 11.83 15.25 -0.92
CA ARG A 313 12.67 14.21 -1.51
C ARG A 313 12.66 13.00 -0.58
N GLY A 314 12.65 11.82 -1.16
CA GLY A 314 12.65 10.57 -0.41
C GLY A 314 13.35 9.45 -1.14
N ARG A 315 13.30 8.27 -0.54
CA ARG A 315 13.82 7.02 -1.10
C ARG A 315 12.95 5.85 -0.69
N SER A 316 12.90 4.81 -1.51
CA SER A 316 12.35 3.54 -1.06
C SER A 316 13.32 2.86 -0.10
N VAL A 317 12.79 2.24 0.95
CA VAL A 317 13.56 1.45 1.93
C VAL A 317 13.18 -0.02 1.93
N ASP A 318 12.12 -0.37 1.19
CA ASP A 318 11.74 -1.75 0.96
C ASP A 318 12.55 -2.33 -0.21
N ALA A 319 13.11 -3.52 -0.02
CA ALA A 319 14.02 -4.13 -0.99
C ALA A 319 13.32 -4.48 -2.32
N ASP A 320 12.06 -4.94 -2.27
CA ASP A 320 11.34 -5.37 -3.47
C ASP A 320 10.84 -4.16 -4.27
N LEU A 321 10.31 -3.15 -3.59
CA LEU A 321 9.93 -1.88 -4.21
C LEU A 321 11.16 -1.20 -4.83
N SER A 322 12.30 -1.17 -4.11
CA SER A 322 13.54 -0.59 -4.63
C SER A 322 14.04 -1.30 -5.89
N ALA A 323 14.06 -2.64 -5.86
CA ALA A 323 14.47 -3.43 -7.02
C ALA A 323 13.54 -3.20 -8.23
N TRP A 324 12.24 -3.09 -8.01
CA TRP A 324 11.27 -2.80 -9.07
C TRP A 324 11.45 -1.40 -9.65
N LEU A 325 11.58 -0.36 -8.81
CA LEU A 325 11.82 1.02 -9.25
C LEU A 325 13.09 1.15 -10.09
N ASP A 326 14.16 0.45 -9.71
CA ASP A 326 15.40 0.38 -10.50
C ASP A 326 15.21 -0.35 -11.83
N ALA A 327 14.48 -1.47 -11.82
CA ALA A 327 14.23 -2.28 -13.01
C ALA A 327 13.43 -1.52 -14.09
N ILE A 328 12.50 -0.65 -13.68
CA ILE A 328 11.73 0.20 -14.60
C ILE A 328 12.45 1.52 -14.96
N GLY A 329 13.65 1.75 -14.42
CA GLY A 329 14.49 2.91 -14.73
C GLY A 329 14.05 4.22 -14.04
N VAL A 330 13.16 4.16 -13.05
CA VAL A 330 12.79 5.31 -12.21
C VAL A 330 13.90 5.60 -11.20
N GLY A 331 14.51 4.54 -10.65
CA GLY A 331 15.47 4.62 -9.56
C GLY A 331 14.77 4.72 -8.20
N HIS A 332 15.31 4.11 -7.16
CA HIS A 332 14.70 4.13 -5.82
C HIS A 332 15.22 5.24 -4.90
N GLU A 333 16.32 5.90 -5.28
CA GLU A 333 16.98 6.96 -4.50
C GLU A 333 16.63 8.35 -5.06
N ASN A 334 16.41 9.32 -4.17
CA ASN A 334 16.11 10.72 -4.51
C ASN A 334 14.83 10.92 -5.33
N LEU A 335 13.76 10.21 -4.97
CA LEU A 335 12.42 10.40 -5.52
C LEU A 335 11.87 11.75 -5.06
N ASP A 336 11.39 12.57 -5.99
CA ASP A 336 10.68 13.81 -5.65
C ASP A 336 9.18 13.49 -5.50
N PHE A 337 8.67 13.64 -4.27
CA PHE A 337 7.26 13.52 -3.91
C PHE A 337 6.64 14.91 -3.86
N LEU A 338 5.82 15.22 -4.87
CA LEU A 338 5.17 16.52 -4.97
C LEU A 338 4.02 16.63 -3.97
N GLU A 339 3.76 17.87 -3.51
CA GLU A 339 2.62 18.22 -2.66
C GLU A 339 2.54 17.28 -1.42
N ASN A 340 3.53 17.38 -0.53
CA ASN A 340 3.60 16.61 0.72
C ASN A 340 3.35 17.55 1.91
N PHE A 341 2.19 17.44 2.57
CA PHE A 341 1.77 18.38 3.61
C PHE A 341 1.84 17.78 5.02
N VAL A 342 1.49 16.51 5.21
CA VAL A 342 1.41 15.90 6.55
C VAL A 342 2.77 15.47 7.11
N TRP A 343 2.98 15.75 8.39
CA TRP A 343 4.11 15.32 9.18
C TRP A 343 3.64 14.28 10.20
N VAL A 344 4.45 13.23 10.42
CA VAL A 344 4.16 12.18 11.41
C VAL A 344 5.14 12.36 12.56
N GLU A 345 4.74 13.05 13.64
CA GLU A 345 5.57 13.28 14.83
C GLU A 345 5.42 12.11 15.80
N ASP A 346 6.50 11.37 16.00
CA ASP A 346 6.59 10.26 16.95
C ASP A 346 5.84 9.00 16.50
N TYR A 347 6.57 8.04 15.92
CA TYR A 347 6.03 6.71 15.68
C TYR A 347 5.67 6.04 17.02
N LEU A 348 4.41 6.19 17.45
CA LEU A 348 3.73 5.25 18.34
C LEU A 348 3.09 4.12 17.53
N VAL A 349 3.80 3.71 16.49
CA VAL A 349 3.90 2.29 16.24
C VAL A 349 4.26 1.63 17.56
N ARG A 350 3.33 0.85 18.10
CA ARG A 350 3.70 -0.22 19.01
C ARG A 350 4.64 -1.17 18.24
N LEU A 351 5.93 -0.88 18.29
CA LEU A 351 6.98 -1.75 17.73
C LEU A 351 7.08 -3.05 18.53
N ASP A 352 6.52 -3.05 19.75
CA ASP A 352 6.24 -4.27 20.49
C ASP A 352 4.87 -4.80 20.07
N PRO A 353 4.81 -5.98 19.44
CA PRO A 353 3.54 -6.60 19.13
C PRO A 353 2.75 -6.90 20.40
N ARG A 354 1.41 -7.00 20.26
CA ARG A 354 0.61 -7.70 21.27
C ARG A 354 1.14 -9.14 21.40
N PRO A 355 1.03 -9.81 22.56
CA PRO A 355 1.29 -11.23 22.62
C PRO A 355 0.48 -11.98 21.55
N GLY A 356 1.13 -12.45 20.48
CA GLY A 356 0.51 -13.08 19.30
C GLY A 356 0.43 -12.23 18.02
N GLU A 357 1.05 -11.05 17.94
CA GLU A 357 1.23 -10.29 16.68
C GLU A 357 2.74 -10.14 16.39
N SER A 358 3.17 -9.76 15.16
CA SER A 358 4.60 -9.83 14.80
C SER A 358 5.31 -8.53 14.39
N ALA A 359 4.64 -7.42 14.04
CA ALA A 359 5.30 -6.14 13.77
C ALA A 359 4.33 -4.95 13.74
N GLY A 360 4.84 -3.75 14.03
CA GLY A 360 4.14 -2.49 13.78
C GLY A 360 4.19 -2.05 12.29
N PRO A 361 3.75 -0.83 11.91
CA PRO A 361 3.82 -0.38 10.52
C PRO A 361 5.15 -0.62 9.80
N LYS A 362 5.03 -1.20 8.61
CA LYS A 362 6.11 -1.33 7.62
C LYS A 362 6.23 -0.02 6.86
N VAL A 363 7.43 0.54 6.83
CA VAL A 363 7.76 1.74 6.05
C VAL A 363 8.25 1.30 4.67
N TRP A 364 7.70 1.89 3.61
CA TRP A 364 8.06 1.63 2.21
C TRP A 364 8.95 2.72 1.64
N VAL A 365 8.67 3.96 2.04
CA VAL A 365 9.35 5.18 1.58
C VAL A 365 9.64 6.07 2.77
N GLU A 366 10.85 6.60 2.81
CA GLU A 366 11.32 7.56 3.80
C GLU A 366 11.66 8.89 3.14
N GLY A 367 11.40 10.00 3.82
CA GLY A 367 11.82 11.35 3.43
C GLY A 367 13.27 11.63 3.83
N ASP A 368 13.93 12.53 3.10
CA ASP A 368 15.33 12.91 3.33
C ASP A 368 15.53 14.00 4.41
N PHE A 369 14.44 14.46 5.02
CA PHE A 369 14.44 15.44 6.11
C PHE A 369 14.38 14.75 7.48
N VAL A 370 15.04 15.39 8.45
CA VAL A 370 15.18 14.89 9.81
C VAL A 370 14.47 15.87 10.75
N LEU A 371 13.48 15.39 11.51
CA LEU A 371 12.79 16.20 12.53
C LEU A 371 13.72 16.57 13.69
N GLU A 372 13.29 17.48 14.56
CA GLU A 372 14.05 17.99 15.72
C GLU A 372 14.53 16.92 16.74
N ARG A 373 14.35 15.63 16.45
CA ARG A 373 14.81 14.49 17.27
C ARG A 373 15.70 13.49 16.53
N GLY A 374 16.22 13.82 15.35
CA GLY A 374 17.12 12.92 14.62
C GLY A 374 16.41 11.73 13.94
N ARG A 375 15.09 11.82 13.74
CA ARG A 375 14.25 10.71 13.25
C ARG A 375 13.90 10.89 11.78
N ILE A 376 13.91 9.78 11.06
CA ILE A 376 13.52 9.68 9.66
C ILE A 376 11.99 9.76 9.55
N VAL A 377 11.48 10.48 8.56
CA VAL A 377 10.04 10.69 8.35
C VAL A 377 9.50 9.65 7.37
N PRO A 378 8.45 8.89 7.71
CA PRO A 378 7.89 7.91 6.80
C PRO A 378 6.97 8.65 5.82
N LEU A 379 7.18 8.47 4.52
CA LEU A 379 6.29 9.05 3.52
C LEU A 379 5.24 8.06 3.06
N THR A 380 5.50 6.76 3.22
CA THR A 380 4.55 5.71 2.87
C THR A 380 4.71 4.52 3.79
N MET A 381 3.60 4.04 4.32
CA MET A 381 3.61 2.95 5.30
C MET A 381 2.37 2.07 5.18
N THR A 382 2.49 0.82 5.65
CA THR A 382 1.38 -0.10 5.76
C THR A 382 1.36 -0.83 7.09
N TRP A 383 0.18 -1.18 7.59
CA TRP A 383 0.04 -2.07 8.74
C TRP A 383 -1.20 -2.95 8.62
N GLN A 384 -1.23 -4.01 9.43
CA GLN A 384 -2.32 -4.97 9.47
C GLN A 384 -3.19 -4.76 10.72
N HIS A 385 -4.51 -4.84 10.53
CA HIS A 385 -5.49 -4.91 11.62
C HIS A 385 -6.51 -5.99 11.32
N GLY A 386 -6.59 -7.00 12.20
CA GLY A 386 -7.38 -8.20 11.92
C GLY A 386 -6.95 -8.87 10.60
N GLY A 387 -7.91 -9.14 9.72
CA GLY A 387 -7.63 -9.70 8.39
C GLY A 387 -7.24 -8.68 7.33
N GLY A 388 -7.37 -7.38 7.61
CA GLY A 388 -7.23 -6.30 6.63
C GLY A 388 -5.93 -5.51 6.77
N LYS A 389 -5.77 -4.50 5.91
CA LYS A 389 -4.57 -3.66 5.88
C LYS A 389 -4.90 -2.19 5.66
N VAL A 390 -4.09 -1.34 6.24
CA VAL A 390 -4.06 0.09 5.95
C VAL A 390 -2.79 0.39 5.16
N LEU A 391 -2.92 1.15 4.09
CA LEU A 391 -1.84 1.85 3.39
C LEU A 391 -2.06 3.34 3.58
N PHE A 392 -1.00 4.06 3.90
CA PHE A 392 -1.03 5.50 4.04
C PHE A 392 0.20 6.12 3.37
N SER A 393 -0.01 7.26 2.70
CA SER A 393 1.08 8.13 2.27
C SER A 393 0.82 9.58 2.67
N THR A 394 1.88 10.30 3.02
CA THR A 394 1.79 11.73 3.40
C THR A 394 1.69 12.66 2.19
N TYR A 395 1.96 12.16 0.99
CA TYR A 395 1.96 12.94 -0.25
C TYR A 395 0.72 12.68 -1.10
N HIS A 396 0.44 13.64 -1.99
CA HIS A 396 -0.63 13.57 -2.96
C HIS A 396 -0.28 12.82 -4.25
N THR A 397 -1.32 12.34 -4.94
CA THR A 397 -1.27 11.81 -6.31
C THR A 397 -1.73 12.88 -7.30
N VAL A 398 -1.03 14.02 -7.31
CA VAL A 398 -1.27 15.16 -8.20
C VAL A 398 0.02 15.69 -8.79
N GLY A 399 -0.07 16.38 -9.93
CA GLY A 399 1.05 17.09 -10.52
C GLY A 399 1.38 18.39 -9.77
N ASP A 400 2.53 18.98 -10.09
CA ASP A 400 3.01 20.24 -9.52
C ASP A 400 1.95 21.36 -9.59
N GLY A 401 1.73 22.04 -8.46
CA GLY A 401 0.74 23.09 -8.35
C GLY A 401 -0.71 22.60 -8.42
N TRP A 402 -0.97 21.38 -7.94
CA TRP A 402 -2.30 20.74 -7.93
C TRP A 402 -2.91 20.56 -9.32
N SER A 403 -2.08 20.34 -10.34
CA SER A 403 -2.59 20.16 -11.70
C SER A 403 -3.28 18.79 -11.84
N PRO A 404 -4.60 18.75 -12.13
CA PRO A 404 -5.24 17.51 -12.57
C PRO A 404 -4.68 17.06 -13.91
N GLY A 405 -4.78 15.77 -14.21
CA GLY A 405 -4.60 15.28 -15.59
C GLY A 405 -3.24 15.60 -16.21
N HIS A 406 -2.17 15.10 -15.60
CA HIS A 406 -0.81 15.31 -16.11
C HIS A 406 -0.33 14.15 -16.98
N ASP A 407 0.65 14.44 -17.84
CA ASP A 407 1.28 13.44 -18.70
C ASP A 407 2.11 12.45 -17.88
N GLY A 408 2.16 11.20 -18.35
CA GLY A 408 3.00 10.15 -17.79
C GLY A 408 2.59 9.67 -16.39
N ILE A 409 3.51 8.95 -15.76
CA ILE A 409 3.36 8.45 -14.39
C ILE A 409 4.43 9.14 -13.52
N LEU A 410 4.00 9.77 -12.43
CA LEU A 410 4.89 10.42 -11.47
C LEU A 410 5.57 9.40 -10.55
N PRO A 411 6.73 9.74 -9.94
CA PRO A 411 7.36 8.90 -8.92
C PRO A 411 6.40 8.39 -7.84
N GLN A 412 5.60 9.28 -7.26
CA GLN A 412 4.58 8.91 -6.26
C GLN A 412 3.49 7.97 -6.80
N GLU A 413 3.12 8.09 -8.08
CA GLU A 413 2.15 7.22 -8.72
C GLU A 413 2.76 5.84 -9.01
N TYR A 414 4.05 5.73 -9.33
CA TYR A 414 4.72 4.43 -9.45
C TYR A 414 4.69 3.67 -8.11
N VAL A 415 5.04 4.36 -7.01
CA VAL A 415 4.95 3.78 -5.67
C VAL A 415 3.51 3.32 -5.38
N LEU A 416 2.51 4.14 -5.71
CA LEU A 416 1.12 3.78 -5.55
C LEU A 416 0.73 2.53 -6.36
N ILE A 417 1.07 2.50 -7.65
CA ILE A 417 0.75 1.37 -8.55
C ILE A 417 1.31 0.06 -8.00
N TYR A 418 2.54 0.07 -7.50
CA TYR A 418 3.14 -1.07 -6.84
C TYR A 418 2.32 -1.50 -5.61
N LEU A 419 2.02 -0.54 -4.72
CA LEU A 419 1.41 -0.83 -3.43
C LEU A 419 -0.08 -1.20 -3.51
N ILE A 420 -0.85 -0.72 -4.49
CA ILE A 420 -2.24 -1.16 -4.72
C ILE A 420 -2.28 -2.66 -5.04
N MET A 421 -1.29 -3.16 -5.77
CA MET A 421 -1.22 -4.59 -6.08
C MET A 421 -0.63 -5.39 -4.91
N GLU A 422 0.32 -4.80 -4.17
CA GLU A 422 0.98 -5.44 -3.02
C GLU A 422 0.08 -5.55 -1.78
N ILE A 423 -0.76 -4.53 -1.50
CA ILE A 423 -1.66 -4.55 -0.34
C ILE A 423 -2.67 -5.73 -0.42
N GLY A 424 -3.00 -6.15 -1.65
CA GLY A 424 -3.82 -7.31 -1.96
C GLY A 424 -3.14 -8.66 -1.70
N VAL A 425 -1.81 -8.72 -1.68
CA VAL A 425 -1.03 -9.95 -1.47
C VAL A 425 -1.25 -10.45 -0.05
N CYS A 426 -1.43 -11.76 0.11
CA CYS A 426 -1.59 -12.39 1.41
C CYS A 426 -0.39 -12.05 2.32
N THR A 427 -0.63 -11.90 3.61
CA THR A 427 0.44 -11.92 4.61
C THR A 427 0.51 -13.32 5.22
N ALA A 428 1.72 -13.79 5.54
CA ALA A 428 1.84 -14.99 6.35
C ALA A 428 1.02 -14.78 7.64
N PRO A 429 0.34 -15.82 8.15
CA PRO A 429 -0.42 -15.69 9.39
C PRO A 429 0.51 -15.14 10.47
N LEU A 430 0.04 -14.12 11.20
CA LEU A 430 0.71 -13.64 12.41
C LEU A 430 0.81 -14.86 13.35
N ILE A 431 2.02 -15.39 13.53
CA ILE A 431 2.29 -16.58 14.36
C ILE A 431 2.39 -16.17 15.82
#